data_AF-A0A8B6HP80-F1
#
_entry.id   AF-A0A8B6HP80-F1
#
_cell.length_a   1.000
_cell.length_b   1.000
_cell.length_c   1.000
_cell.angle_alpha   90.00
_cell.angle_beta   90.00
_cell.angle_gamma   90.00
#
_symmetry.space_group_name_H-M   'P 1'
#
loop_
_entity.id
_entity.type
_entity.pdbx_description
1 polymer ?
#
loop_
_entity_poly.entity_id
_entity_poly.type
_entity_poly.pdbx_seq_one_letter_code
_entity_poly.pdbx_strand_id
1 'polypeptide(L)'
;MSIPLPNGILEAGIGISKSFTINHTKGNSEEKQVEWDVEDSIQVPGKSTITVEIKTKEKQSEFEFQTRVGFKGNVGGTFYNKNQQIIRTFTIPISSIINDLPDDMIVTEDNIIYIKIKGRIKYKYDIEHDIVINNLKQSVCAIL
;
A
#
# COMPACT_ATOMS: atom_id res chain seq x y z
N MET A 1 -9.60 -4.14 -8.42
CA MET A 1 -9.00 -2.95 -9.09
C MET A 1 -7.56 -2.86 -8.64
N SER A 2 -6.60 -2.74 -9.57
CA SER A 2 -5.17 -2.62 -9.28
C SER A 2 -4.75 -1.15 -9.39
N ILE A 3 -4.00 -0.64 -8.40
CA ILE A 3 -3.49 0.74 -8.42
C ILE A 3 -2.00 0.67 -8.82
N PRO A 4 -1.59 1.33 -9.92
CA PRO A 4 -0.20 1.37 -10.32
C PRO A 4 0.62 2.10 -9.25
N LEU A 5 1.80 1.59 -8.97
CA LEU A 5 2.70 2.17 -7.99
C LEU A 5 3.35 3.45 -8.53
N PRO A 6 3.71 4.41 -7.65
CA PRO A 6 4.55 5.53 -8.03
C PRO A 6 5.94 5.08 -8.49
N ASN A 7 6.55 5.83 -9.40
CA ASN A 7 7.84 5.52 -10.06
C ASN A 7 8.97 5.12 -9.10
N GLY A 8 9.00 5.63 -7.86
CA GLY A 8 10.06 5.32 -6.90
C GLY A 8 10.10 3.87 -6.38
N ILE A 9 9.01 3.11 -6.52
CA ILE A 9 9.00 1.68 -6.13
C ILE A 9 9.53 0.80 -7.28
N LEU A 10 9.38 1.23 -8.53
CA LEU A 10 9.98 0.55 -9.69
C LEU A 10 11.51 0.59 -9.62
N GLU A 11 12.08 1.68 -9.11
CA GLU A 11 13.53 1.82 -8.87
C GLU A 11 14.07 0.80 -7.86
N ALA A 12 13.24 0.33 -6.92
CA ALA A 12 13.61 -0.70 -5.95
C ALA A 12 13.41 -2.14 -6.48
N GLY A 13 12.90 -2.32 -7.70
CA GLY A 13 12.65 -3.64 -8.30
C GLY A 13 11.52 -4.44 -7.63
N ILE A 14 10.86 -3.91 -6.61
CA ILE A 14 9.79 -4.62 -5.88
C ILE A 14 8.45 -4.38 -6.60
N GLY A 15 7.98 -5.38 -7.34
CA GLY A 15 6.61 -5.41 -7.85
C GLY A 15 5.60 -5.50 -6.70
N ILE A 16 5.07 -4.36 -6.26
CA ILE A 16 3.98 -4.30 -5.26
C ILE A 16 2.67 -3.98 -5.99
N SER A 17 1.68 -4.86 -5.87
CA SER A 17 0.33 -4.57 -6.36
C SER A 17 -0.62 -4.74 -5.19
N LYS A 18 -1.16 -3.63 -4.66
CA LYS A 18 -2.17 -3.69 -3.60
C LYS A 18 -3.57 -3.69 -4.21
N SER A 19 -4.36 -4.67 -3.78
CA SER A 19 -5.81 -4.68 -3.97
C SER A 19 -6.49 -4.03 -2.77
N PHE A 20 -7.50 -3.20 -3.04
CA PHE A 20 -8.34 -2.59 -2.02
C PHE A 20 -9.75 -3.17 -2.13
N THR A 21 -10.32 -3.52 -0.99
CA THR A 21 -11.70 -3.99 -0.90
C THR A 21 -12.58 -2.83 -0.41
N ILE A 22 -13.52 -2.41 -1.26
CA ILE A 22 -14.38 -1.24 -1.03
C ILE A 22 -15.39 -1.45 0.12
N ASN A 23 -15.54 -2.69 0.59
CA ASN A 23 -16.53 -3.05 1.62
C ASN A 23 -16.16 -2.54 3.03
N HIS A 24 -14.90 -2.17 3.28
CA HIS A 24 -14.45 -1.69 4.59
C HIS A 24 -13.34 -0.65 4.46
N THR A 25 -13.42 0.43 5.24
CA THR A 25 -12.35 1.45 5.41
C THR A 25 -11.14 0.91 6.20
N LYS A 26 -10.94 -0.41 6.23
CA LYS A 26 -9.88 -1.03 7.01
C LYS A 26 -8.57 -0.91 6.22
N GLY A 27 -7.55 -0.32 6.86
CA GLY A 27 -6.21 -0.27 6.29
C GLY A 27 -5.69 -1.69 6.06
N ASN A 28 -5.12 -1.93 4.87
CA ASN A 28 -4.47 -3.19 4.52
C ASN A 28 -2.94 -2.98 4.44
N SER A 29 -2.21 -3.59 5.37
CA SER A 29 -0.76 -3.60 5.41
C SER A 29 -0.23 -4.92 4.85
N GLU A 30 0.81 -4.84 4.04
CA GLU A 30 1.54 -6.00 3.52
C GLU A 30 3.01 -5.66 3.70
N GLU A 31 3.76 -6.62 4.20
CA GLU A 31 5.20 -6.55 4.36
C GLU A 31 5.81 -7.61 3.44
N LYS A 32 6.81 -7.21 2.66
CA LYS A 32 7.58 -8.12 1.82
C LYS A 32 9.03 -8.03 2.23
N GLN A 33 9.58 -9.17 2.62
CA GLN A 33 10.99 -9.29 2.92
C GLN A 33 11.78 -9.43 1.60
N VAL A 34 12.84 -8.64 1.46
CA VAL A 34 13.80 -8.74 0.36
C VAL A 34 15.14 -9.10 0.97
N GLU A 35 15.75 -10.16 0.47
CA GLU A 35 17.08 -10.59 0.88
C GLU A 35 18.11 -9.94 -0.05
N TRP A 36 19.16 -9.38 0.55
CA TRP A 36 20.26 -8.74 -0.14
C TRP A 36 21.54 -9.51 0.19
N ASP A 37 22.21 -10.01 -0.83
CA ASP A 37 23.54 -10.60 -0.71
C ASP A 37 24.56 -9.59 -1.24
N VAL A 38 25.50 -9.19 -0.37
CA VAL A 38 26.61 -8.30 -0.73
C VAL A 38 27.91 -9.03 -0.39
N GLU A 39 28.66 -9.38 -1.42
CA GLU A 39 30.01 -9.94 -1.29
C GLU A 39 31.04 -8.86 -1.61
N ASP A 40 31.91 -8.56 -0.64
CA ASP A 40 33.05 -7.67 -0.83
C ASP A 40 34.29 -8.21 -0.09
N SER A 41 35.48 -7.86 -0.57
CA SER A 41 36.76 -8.28 -0.01
C SER A 41 37.54 -7.08 0.51
N ILE A 42 37.81 -7.07 1.82
CA ILE A 42 38.53 -5.97 2.48
C ILE A 42 39.91 -6.47 2.89
N GLN A 43 40.97 -5.77 2.45
CA GLN A 43 42.33 -6.06 2.90
C GLN A 43 42.55 -5.48 4.30
N VAL A 44 42.80 -6.38 5.27
CA VAL A 44 43.08 -6.01 6.67
C VAL A 44 44.58 -6.07 6.92
N PRO A 45 45.24 -4.97 7.32
CA PRO A 45 46.64 -4.98 7.69
C PRO A 45 46.93 -5.95 8.85
N GLY A 46 48.11 -6.55 8.85
CA GLY A 46 48.53 -7.45 9.93
C GLY A 46 48.49 -6.77 11.29
N LYS A 47 48.06 -7.51 12.32
CA LYS A 47 47.87 -7.03 13.71
C LYS A 47 46.87 -5.87 13.82
N SER A 48 45.90 -5.76 12.92
CA SER A 48 44.83 -4.78 13.04
C SER A 48 43.46 -5.45 13.17
N THR A 49 42.54 -4.75 13.80
CA THR A 49 41.10 -5.07 13.80
C THR A 49 40.38 -3.95 13.10
N ILE A 50 39.50 -4.31 12.16
CA ILE A 50 38.55 -3.39 11.51
C ILE A 50 37.14 -3.69 12.01
N THR A 51 36.29 -2.67 12.07
CA THR A 51 34.85 -2.83 12.30
C THR A 51 34.12 -2.41 11.03
N VAL A 52 33.32 -3.31 10.48
CA VAL A 52 32.50 -3.02 9.30
C VAL A 52 31.07 -2.80 9.75
N GLU A 53 30.46 -1.71 9.29
CA GLU A 53 29.07 -1.35 9.55
C GLU A 53 28.34 -1.28 8.21
N ILE A 54 27.23 -2.00 8.09
CA ILE A 54 26.33 -1.89 6.94
C ILE A 54 25.27 -0.85 7.29
N LYS A 55 25.20 0.23 6.53
CA LYS A 55 24.18 1.27 6.68
C LYS A 55 23.15 1.11 5.59
N THR A 56 21.93 0.76 5.99
CA THR A 56 20.78 0.75 5.09
C THR A 56 20.14 2.13 5.06
N LYS A 57 19.94 2.65 3.85
CA LYS A 57 19.22 3.89 3.62
C LYS A 57 17.80 3.56 3.23
N GLU A 58 16.87 4.06 4.02
CA GLU A 58 15.44 3.84 3.82
C GLU A 58 14.80 5.07 3.18
N LYS A 59 13.83 4.83 2.30
CA LYS A 59 12.96 5.87 1.75
C LYS A 59 11.54 5.60 2.19
N GLN A 60 10.92 6.60 2.80
CA GLN A 60 9.51 6.61 3.07
C GLN A 60 8.81 7.50 2.04
N SER A 61 7.70 7.02 1.51
CA SER A 61 6.89 7.80 0.61
C SER A 61 5.41 7.52 0.82
N GLU A 62 4.64 8.46 0.32
CA GLU A 62 3.23 8.54 0.57
C GLU A 62 2.54 9.21 -0.61
N PHE A 63 1.39 8.66 -0.96
CA PHE A 63 0.62 9.12 -2.10
C PHE A 63 -0.87 9.03 -1.79
N GLU A 64 -1.60 10.06 -2.18
CA GLU A 64 -3.05 10.09 -2.15
C GLU A 64 -3.61 9.74 -3.52
N PHE A 65 -4.59 8.85 -3.56
CA PHE A 65 -5.28 8.47 -4.79
C PHE A 65 -6.76 8.82 -4.70
N GLN A 66 -7.33 9.09 -5.87
CA GLN A 66 -8.75 9.15 -6.08
C GLN A 66 -9.14 8.12 -7.13
N THR A 67 -10.11 7.27 -6.80
CA THR A 67 -10.73 6.34 -7.74
C THR A 67 -12.24 6.53 -7.74
N ARG A 68 -12.93 5.85 -8.67
CA ARG A 68 -14.39 5.87 -8.76
C ARG A 68 -14.95 4.46 -8.90
N VAL A 69 -16.08 4.22 -8.26
CA VAL A 69 -16.81 2.95 -8.34
C VAL A 69 -18.15 3.20 -8.99
N GLY A 70 -18.38 2.55 -10.12
CA GLY A 70 -19.60 2.67 -10.90
C GLY A 70 -20.69 1.71 -10.41
N PHE A 71 -21.89 2.24 -10.20
CA PHE A 71 -23.09 1.53 -9.83
C PHE A 71 -24.13 1.69 -10.92
N LYS A 72 -24.69 0.57 -11.39
CA LYS A 72 -25.78 0.53 -12.36
C LYS A 72 -26.70 -0.63 -12.03
N GLY A 73 -28.00 -0.38 -12.07
CA GLY A 73 -29.01 -1.41 -11.89
C GLY A 73 -30.19 -0.95 -11.07
N ASN A 74 -31.02 -1.92 -10.69
CA ASN A 74 -32.21 -1.71 -9.87
C ASN A 74 -32.09 -2.51 -8.59
N VAL A 75 -32.62 -1.97 -7.50
CA VAL A 75 -32.79 -2.66 -6.22
C VAL A 75 -34.25 -3.06 -6.10
N GLY A 76 -34.47 -4.36 -5.94
CA GLY A 76 -35.78 -4.93 -5.68
C GLY A 76 -35.94 -5.33 -4.22
N GLY A 77 -37.15 -5.20 -3.69
CA GLY A 77 -37.47 -5.63 -2.33
C GLY A 77 -38.93 -6.02 -2.18
N THR A 78 -39.22 -6.84 -1.19
CA THR A 78 -40.57 -7.29 -0.88
C THR A 78 -40.88 -6.97 0.57
N PHE A 79 -41.97 -6.24 0.79
CA PHE A 79 -42.52 -5.98 2.11
C PHE A 79 -43.39 -7.14 2.54
N TYR A 80 -43.15 -7.62 3.75
CA TYR A 80 -43.93 -8.67 4.39
C TYR A 80 -44.66 -8.12 5.61
N ASN A 81 -45.86 -8.63 5.89
CA ASN A 81 -46.53 -8.35 7.16
C ASN A 81 -45.94 -9.23 8.29
N LYS A 82 -46.43 -9.04 9.52
CA LYS A 82 -46.00 -9.84 10.68
C LYS A 82 -46.22 -11.35 10.52
N ASN A 83 -47.14 -11.74 9.63
CA ASN A 83 -47.47 -13.14 9.31
C ASN A 83 -46.68 -13.65 8.09
N GLN A 84 -45.63 -12.94 7.65
CA GLN A 84 -44.81 -13.27 6.48
C GLN A 84 -45.58 -13.29 5.15
N GLN A 85 -46.73 -12.63 5.06
CA GLN A 85 -47.46 -12.48 3.79
C GLN A 85 -46.94 -11.27 3.04
N ILE A 86 -46.81 -11.41 1.72
CA ILE A 86 -46.35 -10.34 0.83
C ILE A 86 -47.39 -9.22 0.81
N ILE A 87 -46.98 -8.04 1.25
CA ILE A 87 -47.78 -6.80 1.14
C ILE A 87 -47.54 -6.17 -0.22
N ARG A 88 -46.26 -6.03 -0.61
CA ARG A 88 -45.86 -5.29 -1.82
C ARG A 88 -44.46 -5.68 -2.24
N THR A 89 -44.24 -5.80 -3.54
CA THR A 89 -42.90 -5.83 -4.14
C THR A 89 -42.62 -4.51 -4.82
N PHE A 90 -41.38 -4.05 -4.77
CA PHE A 90 -40.92 -2.85 -5.46
C PHE A 90 -39.63 -3.14 -6.21
N THR A 91 -39.38 -2.31 -7.21
CA THR A 91 -38.10 -2.26 -7.93
C THR A 91 -37.84 -0.80 -8.23
N ILE A 92 -36.71 -0.29 -7.75
CA ILE A 92 -36.33 1.11 -7.94
C ILE A 92 -34.90 1.16 -8.49
N PRO A 93 -34.57 2.16 -9.32
CA PRO A 93 -33.20 2.30 -9.80
C PRO A 93 -32.28 2.65 -8.64
N ILE A 94 -31.03 2.17 -8.69
CA ILE A 94 -30.04 2.43 -7.65
C ILE A 94 -29.75 3.93 -7.49
N SER A 95 -30.01 4.71 -8.55
CA SER A 95 -29.96 6.16 -8.52
C SER A 95 -30.94 6.82 -7.58
N SER A 96 -32.10 6.22 -7.33
CA SER A 96 -33.05 6.74 -6.36
C SER A 96 -32.62 6.53 -4.90
N ILE A 97 -31.63 5.67 -4.65
CA ILE A 97 -31.16 5.32 -3.30
C ILE A 97 -29.91 6.12 -2.92
N ILE A 98 -29.03 6.42 -3.88
CA ILE A 98 -27.72 7.04 -3.62
C ILE A 98 -27.80 8.57 -3.42
N ASN A 99 -29.00 9.17 -3.50
CA ASN A 99 -29.19 10.63 -3.41
C ASN A 99 -28.78 11.27 -2.07
N ASP A 100 -28.52 10.48 -1.02
CA ASP A 100 -28.15 10.99 0.31
C ASP A 100 -26.64 11.26 0.48
N LEU A 101 -25.81 11.01 -0.54
CA LEU A 101 -24.38 11.35 -0.48
C LEU A 101 -24.12 12.80 -0.92
N PRO A 102 -23.05 13.43 -0.44
CA PRO A 102 -22.64 14.76 -0.89
C PRO A 102 -22.41 14.83 -2.42
N ASP A 103 -22.86 15.92 -3.05
CA ASP A 103 -22.75 16.14 -4.50
C ASP A 103 -21.30 16.08 -5.01
N ASP A 104 -20.32 16.45 -4.18
CA ASP A 104 -18.91 16.42 -4.57
C ASP A 104 -18.36 14.99 -4.65
N MET A 105 -19.00 14.02 -3.98
CA MET A 105 -18.64 12.60 -3.99
C MET A 105 -19.31 11.81 -5.12
N ILE A 106 -20.38 12.32 -5.72
CA ILE A 106 -21.11 11.62 -6.78
C ILE A 106 -20.79 12.23 -8.15
N VAL A 107 -20.63 11.37 -9.16
CA VAL A 107 -20.61 11.77 -10.57
C VAL A 107 -21.55 10.84 -11.32
N THR A 108 -22.43 11.38 -12.15
CA THR A 108 -23.31 10.58 -13.00
C THR A 108 -22.89 10.73 -14.45
N GLU A 109 -22.53 9.63 -15.10
CA GLU A 109 -22.14 9.55 -16.51
C GLU A 109 -22.89 8.37 -17.14
N ASP A 110 -23.52 8.55 -18.30
CA ASP A 110 -24.16 7.46 -19.07
C ASP A 110 -25.12 6.54 -18.26
N ASN A 111 -25.91 7.14 -17.36
CA ASN A 111 -26.82 6.42 -16.46
C ASN A 111 -26.11 5.43 -15.51
N ILE A 112 -24.84 5.71 -15.19
CA ILE A 112 -24.02 5.04 -14.18
C ILE A 112 -23.68 6.06 -13.11
N ILE A 113 -23.86 5.68 -11.85
CA ILE A 113 -23.48 6.49 -10.71
C ILE A 113 -22.08 6.10 -10.27
N TYR A 114 -21.18 7.05 -10.28
CA TYR A 114 -19.82 6.90 -9.81
C TYR A 114 -19.68 7.54 -8.44
N ILE A 115 -19.31 6.75 -7.44
CA ILE A 115 -18.91 7.27 -6.12
C ILE A 115 -17.39 7.47 -6.15
N LYS A 116 -16.95 8.70 -5.91
CA LYS A 116 -15.54 9.05 -5.73
C LYS A 116 -15.05 8.51 -4.39
N ILE A 117 -13.95 7.78 -4.43
CA ILE A 117 -13.27 7.25 -3.26
C ILE A 117 -11.88 7.85 -3.21
N LYS A 118 -11.55 8.48 -2.09
CA LYS A 118 -10.21 8.96 -1.79
C LYS A 118 -9.52 7.99 -0.85
N GLY A 119 -8.25 7.74 -1.09
CA GLY A 119 -7.43 6.88 -0.26
C GLY A 119 -6.00 7.38 -0.19
N ARG A 120 -5.24 6.82 0.75
CA ARG A 120 -3.85 7.16 0.98
C ARG A 120 -3.03 5.88 1.12
N ILE A 121 -1.90 5.83 0.45
CA ILE A 121 -0.96 4.72 0.51
C ILE A 121 0.33 5.25 1.13
N LYS A 122 0.82 4.56 2.15
CA LYS A 122 2.13 4.79 2.76
C LYS A 122 2.99 3.56 2.52
N TYR A 123 4.23 3.79 2.16
CA TYR A 123 5.21 2.72 1.98
C TYR A 123 6.59 3.18 2.42
N LYS A 124 7.38 2.22 2.87
CA LYS A 124 8.76 2.38 3.32
C LYS A 124 9.56 1.23 2.70
N TYR A 125 10.73 1.54 2.15
CA TYR A 125 11.56 0.57 1.45
C TYR A 125 13.03 0.98 1.51
N ASP A 126 13.91 -0.01 1.44
CA ASP A 126 15.35 0.19 1.38
C ASP A 126 15.76 0.59 -0.04
N ILE A 127 16.65 1.58 -0.15
CA ILE A 127 17.13 2.10 -1.45
C ILE A 127 18.61 1.84 -1.69
N GLU A 128 19.43 1.76 -0.63
CA GLU A 128 20.88 1.73 -0.75
C GLU A 128 21.48 1.09 0.51
N HIS A 129 22.57 0.35 0.31
CA HIS A 129 23.36 -0.26 1.39
C HIS A 129 24.80 0.22 1.26
N ASP A 130 25.26 0.97 2.24
CA ASP A 130 26.64 1.45 2.32
C ASP A 130 27.44 0.59 3.29
N ILE A 131 28.57 0.05 2.83
CA ILE A 131 29.55 -0.63 3.70
C ILE A 131 30.53 0.43 4.21
N VAL A 132 30.46 0.73 5.50
CA VAL A 132 31.34 1.68 6.17
C VAL A 132 32.38 0.95 7.01
N ILE A 133 33.66 1.14 6.70
CA ILE A 133 34.77 0.57 7.47
C ILE A 133 35.21 1.59 8.53
N ASN A 134 34.97 1.27 9.79
CA ASN A 134 35.32 2.07 10.95
C ASN A 134 36.54 1.49 11.68
N ASN A 135 37.44 2.36 12.13
CA ASN A 135 38.59 2.12 13.03
C ASN A 135 39.53 0.95 12.69
N LEU A 136 40.76 1.29 12.30
CA LEU A 136 41.91 0.38 12.37
C LEU A 136 42.53 0.47 13.78
N LYS A 137 42.26 -0.52 14.65
CA LYS A 137 43.00 -0.63 15.92
C LYS A 137 44.17 -1.59 15.72
N GLN A 138 45.39 -1.10 15.92
CA GLN A 138 46.58 -1.97 16.02
C GLN A 138 46.55 -2.72 17.35
N SER A 139 46.57 -4.04 17.29
CA SER A 139 46.81 -4.91 18.44
C SER A 139 48.29 -4.82 18.80
N VAL A 140 48.60 -4.07 19.86
CA VAL A 140 49.94 -4.08 20.46
C VAL A 140 50.09 -5.38 21.23
N CYS A 141 50.83 -6.34 20.67
CA CYS A 141 51.32 -7.48 21.43
C CYS A 141 52.34 -6.95 22.45
N ALA A 142 51.92 -6.77 23.71
CA ALA A 142 52.85 -6.69 24.82
C ALA A 142 53.48 -8.08 24.98
N ILE A 143 54.71 -8.25 24.53
CA ILE A 143 55.53 -9.41 24.88
C ILE A 143 56.00 -9.15 26.32
N LEU A 144 55.47 -9.93 27.27
CA LEU A 144 55.98 -10.04 28.64
C LEU A 144 57.25 -10.89 28.64
#